data_AF-D6E8Q5-F1
#
_entry.id   AF-D6E8Q5-F1
#
_cell.length_a   1.000
_cell.length_b   1.000
_cell.length_c   1.000
_cell.angle_alpha   90.00
_cell.angle_beta   90.00
_cell.angle_gamma   90.00
#
_symmetry.space_group_name_H-M   'P 1'
#
loop_
_entity.id
_entity.type
_entity.pdbx_description
1 polymer ?
#
loop_
_entity_poly.entity_id
_entity_poly.type
_entity_poly.pdbx_seq_one_letter_code
_entity_poly.pdbx_strand_id
1 'polypeptide(L)' 'MGEMATVVPVDQSDLWIATKFRTVHEDLEDDLVLAAMERSQADFLVTSDETLLRKSPVAALSPHDLLALMTA' A
#
# COMPACT_ATOMS: atom_id res chain seq x y z
N MET A 1 5.49 17.07 -17.85
CA MET A 1 4.34 16.55 -17.07
C MET A 1 4.83 16.49 -15.64
N GLY A 2 4.29 17.30 -14.73
CA GLY A 2 4.79 17.33 -13.35
C GLY A 2 4.41 16.04 -12.64
N GLU A 3 5.35 15.42 -11.95
CA GLU A 3 5.06 14.31 -11.04
C GLU A 3 4.15 14.85 -9.93
N MET A 4 2.88 14.47 -9.93
CA MET A 4 1.95 14.78 -8.84
C MET A 4 2.03 13.63 -7.84
N ALA A 5 2.58 13.92 -6.66
CA ALA A 5 2.61 13.00 -5.54
C ALA A 5 1.88 13.63 -4.35
N THR A 6 1.02 12.83 -3.70
CA THR A 6 0.38 13.21 -2.44
C THR A 6 1.04 12.44 -1.31
N VAL A 7 1.61 13.16 -0.35
CA VAL A 7 2.19 12.55 0.86
C VAL A 7 1.06 12.15 1.80
N VAL A 8 1.06 10.91 2.26
CA VAL A 8 0.17 10.44 3.33
C VAL A 8 0.89 10.64 4.67
N PRO A 9 0.43 11.56 5.53
CA PRO A 9 1.05 11.77 6.84
C PRO A 9 0.76 10.57 7.75
N VAL A 10 1.72 10.25 8.63
CA VAL A 10 1.61 9.19 9.63
C VAL A 10 1.58 9.82 11.02
N ASP A 11 0.57 9.47 11.80
CA ASP A 11 0.42 9.85 13.21
C ASP A 11 0.12 8.62 14.10
N GLN A 12 -0.15 8.84 15.39
CA GLN A 12 -0.40 7.76 16.34
C GLN A 12 -1.63 6.90 15.97
N SER A 13 -2.62 7.46 15.29
CA SER A 13 -3.79 6.72 14.82
C SER A 13 -3.42 5.73 13.70
N ASP A 14 -2.45 6.06 12.86
CA ASP A 14 -1.97 5.18 11.80
C ASP A 14 -1.17 4.02 12.37
N LEU A 15 -0.41 4.23 13.45
CA LEU A 15 0.21 3.14 14.21
C LEU A 15 -0.84 2.17 14.75
N TRP A 16 -1.98 2.67 15.25
CA TRP A 16 -3.08 1.81 15.67
C TRP A 16 -3.67 1.00 14.52
N ILE A 17 -3.85 1.60 13.34
CA ILE A 17 -4.32 0.88 12.15
C ILE A 17 -3.30 -0.19 11.73
N ALA A 18 -2.02 0.15 11.67
CA ALA A 18 -0.93 -0.75 11.33
C ALA A 18 -0.92 -2.01 12.22
N THR A 19 -1.18 -1.87 13.53
CA THR A 19 -1.24 -3.04 14.42
C THR A 19 -2.31 -4.07 14.05
N LYS A 20 -3.34 -3.69 13.27
CA LYS A 20 -4.34 -4.62 12.75
C LYS A 20 -3.82 -5.51 11.63
N PHE A 21 -2.81 -5.04 10.89
CA PHE A 21 -2.19 -5.77 9.78
C PHE A 21 -1.04 -6.68 10.22
N ARG A 22 -0.55 -6.52 11.46
CA ARG A 22 0.53 -7.32 12.03
C ARG A 22 0.33 -8.83 11.93
N THR A 23 -0.90 -9.32 11.98
CA THR A 23 -1.18 -10.77 11.85
C THR A 23 -1.02 -11.30 10.42
N VAL A 24 -0.88 -10.42 9.43
CA VAL A 24 -0.78 -10.74 8.01
C VAL A 24 0.68 -10.74 7.54
N HIS A 25 1.44 -9.69 7.90
CA HIS A 25 2.82 -9.51 7.42
C HIS A 25 3.88 -9.66 8.52
N GLU A 26 3.54 -9.33 9.77
CA GLU A 26 4.47 -9.26 10.91
C GLU A 26 5.71 -8.37 10.62
N ASP A 27 5.53 -7.37 9.76
CA ASP A 27 6.53 -6.36 9.43
C ASP A 27 5.92 -4.96 9.53
N LEU A 28 6.60 -4.08 10.26
CA LEU A 28 6.09 -2.75 10.57
C LEU A 28 6.01 -1.86 9.32
N GLU A 29 6.95 -2.01 8.38
CA GLU A 29 6.96 -1.22 7.15
C GLU A 29 5.71 -1.52 6.31
N ASP A 30 5.45 -2.80 6.03
CA ASP A 30 4.27 -3.25 5.29
C ASP A 30 2.97 -2.87 6.00
N ASP A 31 2.90 -3.03 7.31
CA ASP A 31 1.73 -2.67 8.11
C ASP A 31 1.42 -1.17 8.03
N LEU A 32 2.46 -0.31 7.99
CA LEU A 32 2.31 1.13 7.82
C LEU A 32 1.91 1.51 6.39
N VAL A 33 2.43 0.82 5.38
CA VAL A 33 2.01 1.01 3.98
C VAL A 33 0.53 0.69 3.82
N LEU A 34 0.05 -0.40 4.42
CA LEU A 34 -1.37 -0.76 4.40
C LEU A 34 -2.24 0.22 5.19
N ALA A 35 -1.75 0.75 6.32
CA ALA A 35 -2.43 1.83 7.03
C ALA A 35 -2.54 3.12 6.16
N ALA A 36 -1.48 3.45 5.41
CA ALA A 36 -1.50 4.58 4.48
C ALA A 36 -2.48 4.36 3.31
N MET A 37 -2.61 3.12 2.82
CA MET A 37 -3.62 2.76 1.82
C MET A 37 -5.04 3.01 2.33
N GLU A 38 -5.36 2.55 3.55
CA GLU A 38 -6.65 2.81 4.20
C GLU A 38 -6.94 4.31 4.37
N ARG A 39 -5.92 5.08 4.79
CA ARG A 39 -6.08 6.54 5.02
C ARG A 39 -6.24 7.33 3.72
N SER A 40 -5.47 6.98 2.70
CA SER A 40 -5.49 7.68 1.40
C SER A 40 -6.66 7.29 0.52
N GLN A 41 -7.32 6.16 0.81
CA GLN A 41 -8.34 5.56 -0.04
C GLN A 41 -7.84 5.29 -1.47
N ALA A 42 -6.55 4.99 -1.62
CA ALA A 42 -5.98 4.63 -2.91
C ALA A 42 -6.57 3.30 -3.42
N ASP A 43 -6.83 3.23 -4.73
CA ASP A 43 -7.45 2.05 -5.34
C ASP A 43 -6.50 0.84 -5.38
N PHE A 44 -5.21 1.10 -5.58
CA PHE A 44 -4.19 0.06 -5.75
C PHE A 44 -2.93 0.34 -4.94
N LEU A 45 -2.43 -0.69 -4.27
CA LEU A 45 -1.07 -0.71 -3.75
C LEU A 45 -0.13 -1.21 -4.86
N VAL A 46 0.84 -0.38 -5.26
CA VAL A 46 1.80 -0.76 -6.30
C VAL A 46 3.13 -1.12 -5.65
N THR A 47 3.57 -2.37 -5.78
CA THR A 47 4.80 -2.84 -5.14
C THR A 47 5.45 -3.98 -5.92
N SER A 48 6.78 -4.07 -5.83
CA SER A 48 7.55 -5.21 -6.35
C SER A 48 7.77 -6.31 -5.32
N ASP A 49 7.28 -6.15 -4.09
CA ASP A 49 7.39 -7.17 -3.05
C ASP A 49 6.43 -8.34 -3.32
N GLU A 50 6.98 -9.52 -3.60
CA GLU A 50 6.19 -10.73 -3.89
C GLU A 50 5.35 -11.20 -2.71
N THR A 51 5.81 -11.00 -1.47
CA THR A 51 5.08 -11.40 -0.27
C THR A 51 3.86 -10.51 -0.10
N LEU A 52 4.04 -9.19 -0.22
CA LEU A 52 2.97 -8.22 -0.12
C LEU A 52 1.97 -8.39 -1.27
N LEU A 53 2.42 -8.61 -2.50
CA LEU A 53 1.53 -8.93 -3.64
C LEU A 53 0.65 -10.15 -3.38
N ARG A 54 1.17 -11.17 -2.70
CA ARG A 54 0.42 -12.43 -2.45
C ARG A 54 -0.50 -12.37 -1.23
N LYS A 55 -0.13 -11.60 -0.21
CA LYS A 55 -0.81 -11.58 1.10
C LYS A 55 -1.58 -10.30 1.39
N SER A 56 -1.39 -9.26 0.58
CA SER A 56 -2.02 -7.96 0.78
C SER A 56 -3.55 -8.11 0.89
N PRO A 57 -4.16 -7.55 1.94
CA PRO A 57 -5.62 -7.51 2.08
C PRO A 57 -6.26 -6.48 1.13
N VAL A 58 -5.47 -5.60 0.52
CA VAL A 58 -5.91 -4.62 -0.48
C VAL A 58 -5.49 -5.05 -1.88
N ALA A 59 -6.08 -4.46 -2.92
CA ALA A 59 -5.72 -4.73 -4.30
C ALA A 59 -4.26 -4.29 -4.56
N ALA A 60 -3.36 -5.26 -4.65
CA ALA A 60 -1.95 -5.03 -4.90
C ALA A 60 -1.59 -5.39 -6.34
N LEU A 61 -0.77 -4.56 -6.99
CA LEU A 61 -0.31 -4.74 -8.37
C LEU A 61 1.20 -4.61 -8.45
N SER A 62 1.81 -5.38 -9.35
CA SER A 62 3.18 -5.10 -9.73
C SER A 62 3.24 -3.79 -10.53
N PRO A 63 4.37 -3.06 -10.53
CA PRO A 63 4.53 -1.89 -11.39
C PRO A 63 4.29 -2.20 -12.87
N HIS A 64 4.67 -3.39 -13.33
CA HIS A 64 4.43 -3.85 -14.69
C HIS A 64 2.93 -3.94 -15.01
N ASP A 65 2.14 -4.52 -14.10
CA ASP A 65 0.71 -4.70 -14.31
C ASP A 65 -0.05 -3.38 -14.26
N LEU A 66 0.35 -2.46 -13.36
CA LEU A 66 -0.21 -1.11 -13.35
C LEU A 66 0.05 -0.39 -14.67
N LEU A 67 1.29 -0.43 -15.18
CA LEU A 67 1.63 0.19 -16.45
C LEU A 67 0.79 -0.39 -17.59
N ALA A 68 0.61 -1.72 -17.64
CA ALA A 68 -0.24 -2.37 -18.61
C ALA A 68 -1.70 -1.85 -18.53
N LEU A 69 -2.25 -1.71 -17.32
CA LEU A 69 -3.60 -1.16 -17.08
C LEU A 69 -3.73 0.31 -17.51
N MET A 70 -2.70 1.13 -17.30
CA MET A 70 -2.73 2.55 -17.69
C MET A 70 -2.63 2.78 -19.20
N THR A 71 -2.11 1.80 -19.92
CA THR A 71 -1.97 1.85 -21.39
C THR A 71 -3.11 1.16 -22.14
N ALA A 72 -4.05 0.53 -21.43
CA ALA A 72 -5.23 -0.12 -22.00
C ALA A 72 -6.35 0.88 -22.29
#